data_AF-A0A4V0NE88-F1
#
_entry.id   AF-A0A4V0NE88-F1
#
_cell.length_a   1.000
_cell.length_b   1.000
_cell.length_c   1.000
_cell.angle_alpha   90.00
_cell.angle_beta   90.00
_cell.angle_gamma   90.00
#
_symmetry.space_group_name_H-M   'P 1'
#
loop_
_entity.id
_entity.type
_entity.pdbx_description
1 polymer ?
#
loop_
_entity_poly.entity_id
_entity_poly.type
_entity_poly.pdbx_seq_one_letter_code
_entity_poly.pdbx_strand_id
1 'polypeptide(L)'
;MPRRDRKRVDLAGFFVRHGRGLALAFAAACLTGAAFSAASGCSGWDPTSPFERNAPEVDQAIVELDAGNFESAEELLQSYLGTGPCSDAGIGLPDSVRQKPNGAFDLGLTLFHLAERYGHRFGDEELADGGPEQEQNDALRGIEIDCALVLVKAIAAEPRVPADLRARARYLAGNLEFLRRRYEDAVKYYDQALSIVPGVPEEAGGDGVGRDAAWNRSIALRRIEEQKDAGPPDAEPDAQPDAEPDADEPDAGEPDAGDDGGGEPDAGDDGGGEPDAGDDGGQDQAPDAAPQDQTPDAGEPEPPPEQPAQPPPTGRQDDRILDQLEEAPTYQEQEAKSRAGARRGRAMEDK
;
A
#
# COMPACT_ATOMS: atom_id res chain seq x y z
N MET A 1 -68.12 66.57 -14.16
CA MET A 1 -67.28 65.35 -14.03
C MET A 1 -67.03 64.78 -15.43
N PRO A 2 -65.82 64.86 -15.98
CA PRO A 2 -65.50 64.29 -17.29
C PRO A 2 -64.97 62.85 -17.15
N ARG A 3 -65.39 62.00 -18.10
CA ARG A 3 -64.97 60.59 -18.24
C ARG A 3 -63.51 60.51 -18.71
N ARG A 4 -62.77 59.57 -18.12
CA ARG A 4 -61.38 59.21 -18.45
C ARG A 4 -61.31 58.50 -19.81
N ASP A 5 -60.58 59.07 -20.75
CA ASP A 5 -60.12 58.37 -21.95
C ASP A 5 -58.80 57.63 -21.66
N ARG A 6 -58.81 56.30 -21.79
CA ARG A 6 -57.62 55.45 -21.79
C ARG A 6 -57.06 55.40 -23.21
N LYS A 7 -55.94 56.08 -23.45
CA LYS A 7 -55.11 55.83 -24.64
C LYS A 7 -54.37 54.49 -24.46
N ARG A 8 -54.66 53.51 -25.32
CA ARG A 8 -53.79 52.36 -25.57
C ARG A 8 -52.56 52.87 -26.31
N VAL A 9 -51.37 52.54 -25.80
CA VAL A 9 -50.11 52.73 -26.52
C VAL A 9 -49.74 51.39 -27.11
N ASP A 10 -49.68 51.34 -28.45
CA ASP A 10 -49.18 50.22 -29.22
C ASP A 10 -47.69 49.99 -28.92
N LEU A 11 -47.37 48.83 -28.37
CA LEU A 11 -46.02 48.39 -27.96
C LEU A 11 -45.39 47.45 -29.02
N ALA A 12 -45.79 47.57 -30.28
CA ALA A 12 -45.45 46.64 -31.35
C ALA A 12 -44.47 47.20 -32.40
N GLY A 13 -43.55 48.09 -32.01
CA GLY A 13 -42.68 48.78 -32.98
C GLY A 13 -41.20 48.94 -32.62
N PHE A 14 -40.74 48.50 -31.44
CA PHE A 14 -39.39 48.85 -30.98
C PHE A 14 -38.32 47.74 -31.09
N PHE A 15 -38.69 46.49 -31.36
CA PHE A 15 -37.75 45.36 -31.26
C PHE A 15 -37.12 44.85 -32.57
N VAL A 16 -37.36 45.47 -33.72
CA VAL A 16 -36.92 44.88 -35.01
C VAL A 16 -35.58 45.42 -35.54
N ARG A 17 -34.98 46.46 -34.94
CA ARG A 17 -33.79 47.10 -35.55
C ARG A 17 -32.47 46.98 -34.80
N HIS A 18 -32.40 46.39 -33.61
CA HIS A 18 -31.14 46.26 -32.84
C HIS A 18 -30.77 44.81 -32.43
N GLY A 19 -31.56 43.82 -32.82
CA GLY A 19 -31.36 42.41 -32.41
C GLY A 19 -30.17 41.68 -33.03
N ARG A 20 -29.56 42.19 -34.11
CA ARG A 20 -28.44 41.50 -34.79
C ARG A 20 -27.05 41.86 -34.25
N GLY A 21 -26.88 43.03 -33.65
CA GLY A 21 -25.59 43.44 -33.08
C GLY A 21 -25.29 42.81 -31.72
N LEU A 22 -26.32 42.68 -30.88
CA LEU A 22 -26.20 42.12 -29.53
C LEU A 22 -26.00 40.59 -29.53
N ALA A 23 -26.60 39.88 -30.49
CA ALA A 23 -26.43 38.42 -30.60
C ALA A 23 -25.01 38.00 -31.02
N LEU A 24 -24.33 38.81 -31.84
CA LEU A 24 -22.94 38.53 -32.24
C LEU A 24 -21.93 38.88 -31.13
N ALA A 25 -22.19 39.91 -30.32
CA ALA A 25 -21.36 40.23 -29.17
C ALA A 25 -21.46 39.16 -28.06
N PHE A 26 -22.64 38.57 -27.85
CA PHE A 26 -22.83 37.47 -26.90
C PHE A 26 -22.21 36.15 -27.39
N ALA A 27 -22.31 35.85 -28.69
CA ALA A 27 -21.70 34.65 -29.27
C ALA A 27 -20.15 34.71 -29.27
N ALA A 28 -19.57 35.89 -29.49
CA ALA A 28 -18.12 36.08 -29.39
C ALA A 28 -17.61 35.94 -27.94
N ALA A 29 -18.36 36.43 -26.94
CA ALA A 29 -18.02 36.28 -25.53
C ALA A 29 -18.06 34.80 -25.06
N CYS A 30 -18.99 33.99 -25.58
CA CYS A 30 -19.05 32.56 -25.27
C CYS A 30 -17.93 31.74 -25.95
N LEU A 31 -17.45 32.14 -27.12
CA LEU A 31 -16.36 31.45 -27.83
C LEU A 31 -14.96 31.79 -27.29
N THR A 32 -14.77 32.96 -26.66
CA THR A 32 -13.54 33.25 -25.90
C THR A 32 -13.51 32.65 -24.49
N GLY A 33 -14.66 32.24 -23.94
CA GLY A 33 -14.72 31.54 -22.65
C GLY A 33 -14.46 30.03 -22.73
N ALA A 34 -14.74 29.40 -23.88
CA ALA A 34 -14.57 27.95 -24.05
C ALA A 34 -13.12 27.52 -24.37
N ALA A 35 -12.25 28.46 -24.78
CA ALA A 35 -10.85 28.16 -25.09
C ALA A 35 -9.93 28.16 -23.85
N PHE A 36 -10.38 28.65 -22.69
CA PHE A 36 -9.58 28.64 -21.46
C PHE A 36 -9.87 27.43 -20.55
N SER A 37 -10.97 26.71 -20.79
CA SER A 37 -11.39 25.59 -19.93
C SER A 37 -10.85 24.22 -20.36
N ALA A 38 -10.10 24.14 -21.47
CA ALA A 38 -9.56 22.88 -21.99
C ALA A 38 -8.07 22.65 -21.67
N ALA A 39 -7.39 23.62 -21.03
CA ALA A 39 -5.99 23.51 -20.63
C ALA A 39 -5.78 23.45 -19.11
N SER A 40 -6.84 23.62 -18.31
CA SER A 40 -6.78 23.47 -16.87
C SER A 40 -7.18 22.05 -16.48
N GLY A 41 -6.26 21.09 -16.66
CA GLY A 41 -6.23 19.85 -15.88
C GLY A 41 -5.91 20.16 -14.40
N CYS A 42 -6.70 21.03 -13.77
CA CYS A 42 -6.53 21.49 -12.40
C CYS A 42 -7.10 20.46 -11.44
N SER A 43 -6.47 19.30 -11.35
CA SER A 43 -6.52 18.50 -10.13
C SER A 43 -5.63 19.19 -9.08
N GLY A 44 -6.21 20.01 -8.20
CA GLY A 44 -5.53 20.46 -6.97
C GLY A 44 -5.21 21.96 -6.85
N TRP A 45 -5.77 22.85 -7.66
CA TRP A 45 -5.63 24.29 -7.44
C TRP A 45 -6.58 24.77 -6.32
N ASP A 46 -6.02 25.16 -5.18
CA ASP A 46 -6.76 25.85 -4.11
C ASP A 46 -6.74 27.38 -4.35
N PRO A 47 -7.90 28.02 -4.61
CA PRO A 47 -8.00 29.47 -4.80
C PRO A 47 -7.59 30.29 -3.57
N THR A 48 -7.54 29.67 -2.38
CA THR A 48 -7.16 30.35 -1.13
C THR A 48 -5.66 30.35 -0.87
N SER A 49 -4.91 29.46 -1.56
CA SER A 49 -3.46 29.32 -1.45
C SER A 49 -2.80 29.11 -2.83
N PRO A 50 -2.92 30.06 -3.78
CA PRO A 50 -2.51 29.86 -5.18
C PRO A 50 -1.00 29.66 -5.39
N PHE A 51 -0.16 29.86 -4.36
CA PHE A 51 1.29 29.79 -4.44
C PHE A 51 1.93 28.78 -3.48
N GLU A 52 1.17 28.04 -2.66
CA GLU A 52 1.78 27.06 -1.75
C GLU A 52 2.41 25.85 -2.46
N ARG A 53 1.99 25.58 -3.71
CA ARG A 53 2.67 24.67 -4.65
C ARG A 53 3.73 25.36 -5.54
N ASN A 54 3.79 26.69 -5.56
CA ASN A 54 4.71 27.47 -6.39
C ASN A 54 5.68 28.26 -5.49
N ALA A 55 6.19 27.63 -4.43
CA ALA A 55 7.29 28.18 -3.66
C ALA A 55 8.59 27.82 -4.38
N PRO A 56 9.47 28.77 -4.71
CA PRO A 56 10.67 28.50 -5.48
C PRO A 56 11.59 27.47 -4.81
N GLU A 57 11.57 27.38 -3.48
CA GLU A 57 12.31 26.37 -2.73
C GLU A 57 11.76 24.95 -2.95
N VAL A 58 10.44 24.80 -3.06
CA VAL A 58 9.79 23.51 -3.35
C VAL A 58 10.03 23.11 -4.80
N ASP A 59 9.92 24.06 -5.74
CA ASP A 59 10.22 23.81 -7.15
C ASP A 59 11.68 23.35 -7.33
N GLN A 60 12.61 24.00 -6.63
CA GLN A 60 14.01 23.59 -6.65
C GLN A 60 14.20 22.21 -6.00
N ALA A 61 13.55 21.93 -4.88
CA ALA A 61 13.65 20.63 -4.23
C ALA A 61 13.13 19.49 -5.12
N ILE A 62 12.07 19.71 -5.90
CA ILE A 62 11.56 18.75 -6.88
C ILE A 62 12.60 18.49 -7.96
N VAL A 63 13.26 19.54 -8.47
CA VAL A 63 14.36 19.39 -9.45
C VAL A 63 15.51 18.58 -8.88
N GLU A 64 15.90 18.81 -7.61
CA GLU A 64 16.95 18.03 -6.95
C GLU A 64 16.53 16.57 -6.74
N LEU A 65 15.27 16.32 -6.38
CA LEU A 65 14.71 14.97 -6.21
C LEU A 65 14.71 14.21 -7.54
N ASP A 66 14.25 14.84 -8.62
CA ASP A 66 14.26 14.27 -9.98
C ASP A 66 15.69 14.00 -10.49
N ALA A 67 16.68 14.78 -10.02
CA ALA A 67 18.09 14.58 -10.31
C ALA A 67 18.76 13.49 -9.44
N GLY A 68 18.08 12.99 -8.41
CA GLY A 68 18.62 12.04 -7.44
C GLY A 68 19.49 12.67 -6.34
N ASN A 69 19.50 14.00 -6.23
CA ASN A 69 20.25 14.76 -5.23
C ASN A 69 19.44 14.88 -3.92
N PHE A 70 19.15 13.75 -3.29
CA PHE A 70 18.18 13.71 -2.18
C PHE A 70 18.60 14.54 -0.96
N GLU A 71 19.88 14.67 -0.64
CA GLU A 71 20.34 15.52 0.48
C GLU A 71 20.05 17.00 0.23
N SER A 72 20.27 17.47 -1.00
CA SER A 72 19.95 18.85 -1.37
C SER A 72 18.44 19.11 -1.35
N ALA A 73 17.64 18.15 -1.82
CA ALA A 73 16.19 18.22 -1.72
C ALA A 73 15.72 18.24 -0.25
N GLU A 74 16.34 17.44 0.61
CA GLU A 74 16.04 17.35 2.04
C GLU A 74 16.27 18.70 2.72
N GLU A 75 17.46 19.29 2.55
CA GLU A 75 17.81 20.58 3.15
C GLU A 75 16.83 21.71 2.75
N LEU A 76 16.46 21.77 1.46
CA LEU A 76 15.52 22.75 0.93
C LEU A 76 14.13 22.58 1.55
N LEU A 77 13.62 21.35 1.62
CA LEU A 77 12.30 21.05 2.16
C LEU A 77 12.23 21.21 3.68
N GLN A 78 13.29 20.84 4.41
CA GLN A 78 13.39 21.07 5.85
C GLN A 78 13.39 22.56 6.19
N SER A 79 14.10 23.37 5.40
CA SER A 79 14.10 24.83 5.54
C SER A 79 12.70 25.40 5.25
N TYR A 80 12.07 24.98 4.15
CA TYR A 80 10.74 25.42 3.75
C TYR A 80 9.64 25.11 4.79
N LEU A 81 9.75 23.93 5.42
CA LEU A 81 8.80 23.47 6.43
C LEU A 81 9.19 23.85 7.85
N GLY A 82 10.43 24.27 8.10
CA GLY A 82 10.94 24.59 9.44
C GLY A 82 11.04 23.38 10.37
N THR A 83 11.22 22.17 9.83
CA THR A 83 11.29 20.93 10.60
C THR A 83 12.63 20.74 11.31
N GLY A 84 13.69 21.36 10.78
CA GLY A 84 15.07 21.02 11.13
C GLY A 84 15.51 19.68 10.51
N PRO A 85 16.79 19.29 10.72
CA PRO A 85 17.36 18.08 10.16
C PRO A 85 16.73 16.82 10.74
N CYS A 86 16.62 15.76 9.93
CA CYS A 86 16.37 14.41 10.43
C CYS A 86 17.62 13.91 11.18
N SER A 87 17.41 13.30 12.35
CA SER A 87 18.48 12.77 13.20
C SER A 87 17.93 11.72 14.16
N ASP A 88 18.79 11.15 15.01
CA ASP A 88 18.38 10.24 16.11
C ASP A 88 17.32 10.86 17.05
N ALA A 89 17.28 12.20 17.15
CA ALA A 89 16.28 12.91 17.94
C ALA A 89 14.90 13.01 17.23
N GLY A 90 14.80 12.48 16.01
CA GLY A 90 13.67 12.62 15.11
C GLY A 90 13.69 13.92 14.31
N ILE A 91 12.57 14.19 13.65
CA ILE A 91 12.33 15.40 12.87
C ILE A 91 11.29 16.28 13.55
N GLY A 92 11.47 17.60 13.49
CA GLY A 92 10.50 18.53 14.04
C GLY A 92 9.17 18.47 13.29
N LEU A 93 8.06 18.61 14.02
CA LEU A 93 6.71 18.63 13.47
C LEU A 93 6.00 19.97 13.77
N PRO A 94 6.49 21.10 13.21
CA PRO A 94 5.81 22.39 13.35
C PRO A 94 4.47 22.42 12.60
N ASP A 95 3.61 23.38 12.93
CA ASP A 95 2.29 23.54 12.29
C ASP A 95 2.38 23.70 10.77
N SER A 96 3.48 24.24 10.26
CA SER A 96 3.78 24.35 8.83
C SER A 96 3.74 23.02 8.09
N VAL A 97 4.05 21.88 8.74
CA VAL A 97 3.95 20.55 8.11
C VAL A 97 2.50 20.23 7.73
N ARG A 98 1.54 20.58 8.59
CA ARG A 98 0.10 20.37 8.31
C ARG A 98 -0.47 21.43 7.38
N GLN A 99 0.06 22.65 7.44
CA GLN A 99 -0.38 23.76 6.59
C GLN A 99 0.15 23.64 5.16
N LYS A 100 1.30 22.99 4.96
CA LYS A 100 1.96 22.82 3.65
C LYS A 100 2.11 21.33 3.30
N PRO A 101 1.00 20.59 3.12
CA PRO A 101 1.02 19.14 3.05
C PRO A 101 1.72 18.58 1.82
N ASN A 102 1.79 19.32 0.70
CA ASN A 102 2.54 18.89 -0.48
C ASN A 102 4.04 18.83 -0.17
N GLY A 103 4.64 19.93 0.34
CA GLY A 103 6.05 19.93 0.71
C GLY A 103 6.39 18.93 1.82
N ALA A 104 5.46 18.70 2.76
CA ALA A 104 5.61 17.66 3.78
C ALA A 104 5.60 16.25 3.20
N PHE A 105 4.76 15.99 2.19
CA PHE A 105 4.76 14.73 1.47
C PHE A 105 6.05 14.55 0.68
N ASP A 106 6.51 15.59 -0.02
CA ASP A 106 7.75 15.58 -0.79
C ASP A 106 8.96 15.33 0.12
N LEU A 107 9.01 15.93 1.32
CA LEU A 107 10.06 15.64 2.30
C LEU A 107 10.01 14.19 2.77
N GLY A 108 8.82 13.66 3.02
CA GLY A 108 8.64 12.24 3.33
C GLY A 108 9.14 11.32 2.22
N LEU A 109 8.94 11.70 0.95
CA LEU A 109 9.44 10.96 -0.22
C LEU A 109 10.97 11.05 -0.35
N THR A 110 11.55 12.22 -0.12
CA THR A 110 13.01 12.41 -0.09
C THR A 110 13.66 11.51 0.97
N LEU A 111 13.12 11.50 2.19
CA LEU A 111 13.62 10.66 3.29
C LEU A 111 13.44 9.16 2.99
N PHE A 112 12.35 8.78 2.32
CA PHE A 112 12.19 7.40 1.81
C PHE A 112 13.32 7.01 0.86
N HIS A 113 13.68 7.86 -0.10
CA HIS A 113 14.77 7.57 -1.04
C HIS A 113 16.17 7.61 -0.39
N LEU A 114 16.37 8.43 0.64
CA LEU A 114 17.58 8.39 1.47
C LEU A 114 17.67 7.06 2.22
N ALA A 115 16.57 6.60 2.82
CA ALA A 115 16.51 5.31 3.50
C ALA A 115 16.84 4.13 2.55
N GLU A 116 16.43 4.19 1.29
CA GLU A 116 16.73 3.16 0.29
C GLU A 116 18.22 3.04 -0.05
N ARG A 117 19.07 4.02 0.28
CA ARG A 117 20.54 3.89 0.09
C ARG A 117 21.21 3.03 1.14
N TYR A 118 20.68 3.02 2.35
CA TYR A 118 21.24 2.32 3.49
C TYR A 118 20.67 0.91 3.64
N GLY A 119 19.94 0.38 2.66
CA GLY A 119 19.40 -0.96 2.77
C GLY A 119 19.13 -1.61 1.44
N HIS A 120 18.84 -2.91 1.49
CA HIS A 120 18.34 -3.62 0.33
C HIS A 120 17.01 -3.02 -0.13
N ARG A 121 16.87 -2.96 -1.45
CA ARG A 121 15.63 -2.53 -2.10
C ARG A 121 14.49 -3.46 -1.73
N PHE A 122 13.28 -2.94 -1.88
CA PHE A 122 12.07 -3.73 -1.77
C PHE A 122 12.19 -5.02 -2.61
N GLY A 123 12.09 -6.18 -1.98
CA GLY A 123 12.19 -7.51 -2.59
C GLY A 123 13.56 -8.21 -2.47
N ASP A 124 14.62 -7.50 -2.05
CA ASP A 124 15.98 -8.04 -1.94
C ASP A 124 16.41 -8.30 -0.47
N GLU A 125 15.44 -8.33 0.47
CA GLU A 125 15.72 -8.34 1.92
C GLU A 125 16.39 -9.62 2.45
N GLU A 126 16.34 -10.70 1.66
CA GLU A 126 16.90 -12.02 1.96
C GLU A 126 18.40 -12.12 1.64
N LEU A 127 18.97 -11.10 0.98
CA LEU A 127 20.37 -11.11 0.54
C LEU A 127 21.35 -10.56 1.58
N ALA A 128 20.87 -10.14 2.76
CA ALA A 128 21.71 -9.59 3.83
C ALA A 128 22.49 -10.69 4.56
N ASP A 129 23.81 -10.54 4.68
CA ASP A 129 24.71 -11.47 5.39
C ASP A 129 24.84 -11.17 6.90
N GLY A 130 24.25 -10.06 7.38
CA GLY A 130 24.19 -9.69 8.78
C GLY A 130 25.50 -9.13 9.37
N GLY A 131 26.41 -8.61 8.54
CA GLY A 131 27.66 -8.00 9.01
C GLY A 131 27.49 -6.68 9.78
N PRO A 132 28.53 -6.20 10.50
CA PRO A 132 28.47 -4.96 11.28
C PRO A 132 28.25 -3.70 10.42
N GLU A 133 28.68 -3.70 9.16
CA GLU A 133 28.37 -2.65 8.20
C GLU A 133 26.87 -2.63 7.85
N GLN A 134 26.25 -3.80 7.75
CA GLN A 134 24.82 -3.94 7.53
C GLN A 134 24.01 -3.42 8.73
N GLU A 135 24.43 -3.72 9.96
CA GLU A 135 23.78 -3.22 11.18
C GLU A 135 23.83 -1.68 11.27
N GLN A 136 24.98 -1.08 10.93
CA GLN A 136 25.11 0.38 10.86
C GLN A 136 24.20 0.98 9.79
N ASN A 137 24.17 0.37 8.60
CA ASN A 137 23.31 0.81 7.50
C ASN A 137 21.82 0.68 7.87
N ASP A 138 21.41 -0.41 8.52
CA ASP A 138 20.05 -0.59 9.01
C ASP A 138 19.67 0.44 10.09
N ALA A 139 20.61 0.86 10.93
CA ALA A 139 20.40 1.94 11.89
C ALA A 139 20.18 3.29 11.19
N LEU A 140 21.02 3.65 10.21
CA LEU A 140 20.88 4.87 9.41
C LEU A 140 19.56 4.87 8.63
N ARG A 141 19.22 3.75 8.00
CA ARG A 141 17.93 3.53 7.36
C ARG A 141 16.77 3.73 8.33
N GLY A 142 16.91 3.22 9.55
CA GLY A 142 15.92 3.35 10.61
C GLY A 142 15.57 4.81 10.89
N ILE A 143 16.59 5.66 11.05
CA ILE A 143 16.43 7.10 11.34
C ILE A 143 15.61 7.79 10.24
N GLU A 144 16.00 7.60 8.97
CA GLU A 144 15.32 8.20 7.82
C GLU A 144 13.84 7.77 7.76
N ILE A 145 13.58 6.49 7.97
CA ILE A 145 12.21 5.96 7.96
C ILE A 145 11.37 6.55 9.11
N ASP A 146 11.95 6.74 10.32
CA ASP A 146 11.22 7.32 11.44
C ASP A 146 10.81 8.76 11.15
N CYS A 147 11.75 9.55 10.64
CA CYS A 147 11.48 10.93 10.24
C CYS A 147 10.40 10.99 9.15
N ALA A 148 10.51 10.16 8.12
CA ALA A 148 9.52 10.11 7.04
C ALA A 148 8.13 9.75 7.57
N LEU A 149 8.02 8.72 8.43
CA LEU A 149 6.77 8.28 9.03
C LEU A 149 6.12 9.39 9.87
N VAL A 150 6.89 10.18 10.62
CA VAL A 150 6.37 11.31 11.40
C VAL A 150 5.65 12.32 10.48
N LEU A 151 6.26 12.68 9.36
CA LEU A 151 5.70 13.65 8.42
C LEU A 151 4.46 13.11 7.70
N VAL A 152 4.57 11.93 7.08
CA VAL A 152 3.49 11.40 6.24
C VAL A 152 2.27 11.00 7.07
N LYS A 153 2.46 10.49 8.30
CA LYS A 153 1.35 10.19 9.22
C LYS A 153 0.64 11.47 9.67
N ALA A 154 1.38 12.56 9.90
CA ALA A 154 0.78 13.83 10.29
C ALA A 154 -0.17 14.39 9.21
N ILE A 155 0.25 14.39 7.94
CA ILE A 155 -0.60 14.86 6.84
C ILE A 155 -1.70 13.86 6.46
N ALA A 156 -1.47 12.55 6.60
CA ALA A 156 -2.49 11.54 6.34
C ALA A 156 -3.68 11.62 7.31
N ALA A 157 -3.41 11.99 8.56
CA ALA A 157 -4.43 12.13 9.61
C ALA A 157 -5.18 13.46 9.58
N GLU A 158 -4.67 14.48 8.89
CA GLU A 158 -5.24 15.84 8.90
C GLU A 158 -6.46 15.95 7.98
N PRO A 159 -7.68 16.19 8.48
CA PRO A 159 -8.90 16.19 7.65
C PRO A 159 -8.95 17.28 6.58
N ARG A 160 -8.18 18.35 6.75
CA ARG A 160 -8.09 19.46 5.79
C ARG A 160 -7.25 19.11 4.56
N VAL A 161 -6.42 18.08 4.63
CA VAL A 161 -5.59 17.63 3.51
C VAL A 161 -6.46 16.92 2.47
N PRO A 162 -6.28 17.22 1.16
CA PRO A 162 -7.02 16.56 0.08
C PRO A 162 -6.98 15.03 0.18
N ALA A 163 -8.08 14.37 -0.17
CA ALA A 163 -8.23 12.93 0.00
C ALA A 163 -7.16 12.14 -0.79
N ASP A 164 -6.85 12.57 -2.01
CA ASP A 164 -5.82 11.98 -2.87
C ASP A 164 -4.43 12.06 -2.20
N LEU A 165 -4.05 13.21 -1.64
CA LEU A 165 -2.78 13.37 -0.95
C LEU A 165 -2.74 12.56 0.36
N ARG A 166 -3.86 12.48 1.08
CA ARG A 166 -4.01 11.62 2.26
C ARG A 166 -3.90 10.13 1.92
N ALA A 167 -4.35 9.70 0.74
CA ALA A 167 -4.16 8.34 0.25
C ALA A 167 -2.69 8.07 -0.10
N ARG A 168 -2.04 8.98 -0.84
CA ARG A 168 -0.61 8.91 -1.18
C ARG A 168 0.27 8.84 0.06
N ALA A 169 0.00 9.68 1.08
CA ALA A 169 0.73 9.67 2.34
C ALA A 169 0.58 8.35 3.11
N ARG A 170 -0.62 7.73 3.08
CA ARG A 170 -0.83 6.39 3.66
C ARG A 170 -0.12 5.31 2.88
N TYR A 171 -0.17 5.36 1.55
CA TYR A 171 0.56 4.43 0.71
C TYR A 171 2.08 4.49 1.00
N LEU A 172 2.64 5.70 1.08
CA LEU A 172 4.04 5.91 1.45
C LEU A 172 4.36 5.41 2.88
N ALA A 173 3.47 5.64 3.85
CA ALA A 173 3.61 5.07 5.19
C ALA A 173 3.66 3.54 5.17
N GLY A 174 2.84 2.90 4.33
CA GLY A 174 2.87 1.45 4.11
C GLY A 174 4.20 0.97 3.55
N ASN A 175 4.74 1.66 2.53
CA ASN A 175 6.05 1.35 1.96
C ASN A 175 7.17 1.47 3.01
N LEU A 176 7.13 2.51 3.83
CA LEU A 176 8.10 2.76 4.91
C LEU A 176 8.06 1.68 6.00
N GLU A 177 6.88 1.25 6.45
CA GLU A 177 6.76 0.13 7.39
C GLU A 177 7.18 -1.21 6.76
N PHE A 178 6.95 -1.38 5.45
CA PHE A 178 7.44 -2.54 4.71
C PHE A 178 8.97 -2.61 4.74
N LEU A 179 9.66 -1.49 4.51
CA LEU A 179 11.13 -1.44 4.59
C LEU A 179 11.68 -1.82 5.96
N ARG A 180 10.87 -1.69 7.02
CA ARG A 180 11.18 -2.12 8.40
C ARG A 180 10.80 -3.56 8.72
N ARG A 181 10.34 -4.31 7.71
CA ARG A 181 9.77 -5.65 7.86
C ARG A 181 8.58 -5.71 8.84
N ARG A 182 7.90 -4.57 9.06
CA ARG A 182 6.67 -4.48 9.87
C ARG A 182 5.46 -4.67 8.96
N TYR A 183 5.34 -5.87 8.40
CA TYR A 183 4.40 -6.14 7.33
C TYR A 183 2.94 -5.97 7.76
N GLU A 184 2.59 -6.27 9.01
CA GLU A 184 1.25 -6.03 9.55
C GLU A 184 0.91 -4.54 9.58
N ASP A 185 1.85 -3.69 9.97
CA ASP A 185 1.65 -2.25 9.97
C ASP A 185 1.60 -1.70 8.53
N ALA A 186 2.42 -2.24 7.63
CA ALA A 186 2.35 -1.93 6.20
C ALA A 186 0.96 -2.22 5.63
N VAL A 187 0.40 -3.42 5.88
CA VAL A 187 -0.95 -3.80 5.46
C VAL A 187 -2.00 -2.82 5.99
N LYS A 188 -1.93 -2.41 7.26
CA LYS A 188 -2.86 -1.42 7.83
C LYS A 188 -2.84 -0.12 7.05
N TYR A 189 -1.65 0.40 6.70
CA TYR A 189 -1.57 1.65 5.94
C TYR A 189 -2.04 1.49 4.49
N TYR A 190 -1.74 0.37 3.83
CA TYR A 190 -2.29 0.08 2.51
C TYR A 190 -3.82 -0.04 2.53
N ASP A 191 -4.39 -0.71 3.53
CA ASP A 191 -5.86 -0.78 3.72
C ASP A 191 -6.48 0.61 3.88
N GLN A 192 -5.84 1.47 4.68
CA GLN A 192 -6.30 2.85 4.81
C GLN A 192 -6.18 3.64 3.50
N ALA A 193 -5.12 3.44 2.70
CA ALA A 193 -5.01 4.06 1.38
C ALA A 193 -6.12 3.57 0.44
N LEU A 194 -6.35 2.25 0.38
CA LEU A 194 -7.36 1.60 -0.44
C LEU A 194 -8.80 1.99 -0.06
N SER A 195 -9.03 2.38 1.20
CA SER A 195 -10.31 2.93 1.64
C SER A 195 -10.63 4.29 1.01
N ILE A 196 -9.63 4.99 0.47
CA ILE A 196 -9.76 6.30 -0.18
C ILE A 196 -9.62 6.17 -1.70
N VAL A 197 -8.59 5.47 -2.17
CA VAL A 197 -8.31 5.22 -3.59
C VAL A 197 -8.37 3.71 -3.88
N PRO A 198 -9.48 3.22 -4.48
CA PRO A 198 -9.62 1.80 -4.77
C PRO A 198 -8.54 1.27 -5.73
N GLY A 199 -8.12 0.01 -5.53
CA GLY A 199 -7.15 -0.70 -6.37
C GLY A 199 -7.71 -1.18 -7.72
N VAL A 200 -8.34 -0.28 -8.46
CA VAL A 200 -8.89 -0.53 -9.80
C VAL A 200 -7.79 -0.26 -10.84
N PRO A 201 -7.68 -1.04 -11.93
CA PRO A 201 -6.74 -0.74 -13.01
C PRO A 201 -6.98 0.64 -13.62
N GLU A 202 -5.91 1.30 -14.09
CA GLU A 202 -6.00 2.63 -14.71
C GLU A 202 -6.91 2.61 -15.95
N GLU A 203 -6.90 1.51 -16.72
CA GLU A 203 -7.76 1.33 -17.90
C GLU A 203 -9.25 1.28 -17.54
N ALA A 204 -9.57 0.93 -16.29
CA ALA A 204 -10.91 0.93 -15.73
C ALA A 204 -11.22 2.21 -14.94
N GLY A 205 -10.36 3.24 -15.06
CA GLY A 205 -10.52 4.54 -14.41
C GLY A 205 -10.02 4.59 -12.95
N GLY A 206 -9.17 3.66 -12.55
CA GLY A 206 -8.54 3.66 -11.22
C GLY A 206 -7.36 4.62 -11.07
N ASP A 207 -6.96 4.88 -9.83
CA ASP A 207 -5.76 5.66 -9.49
C ASP A 207 -4.56 4.69 -9.36
N GLY A 208 -3.42 5.05 -9.98
CA GLY A 208 -2.19 4.24 -9.90
C GLY A 208 -1.76 3.92 -8.46
N VAL A 209 -1.96 4.84 -7.52
CA VAL A 209 -1.67 4.64 -6.09
C VAL A 209 -2.53 3.53 -5.50
N GLY A 210 -3.81 3.47 -5.89
CA GLY A 210 -4.71 2.41 -5.44
C GLY A 210 -4.25 1.04 -5.94
N ARG A 211 -3.89 0.94 -7.22
CA ARG A 211 -3.35 -0.30 -7.81
C ARG A 211 -2.06 -0.72 -7.09
N ASP A 212 -1.13 0.21 -6.91
CA ASP A 212 0.18 -0.06 -6.33
C ASP A 212 0.05 -0.42 -4.83
N ALA A 213 -0.88 0.20 -4.10
CA ALA A 213 -1.22 -0.18 -2.74
C ALA A 213 -1.80 -1.59 -2.64
N ALA A 214 -2.70 -1.98 -3.56
CA ALA A 214 -3.26 -3.33 -3.60
C ALA A 214 -2.18 -4.39 -3.89
N TRP A 215 -1.25 -4.07 -4.79
CA TRP A 215 -0.09 -4.91 -5.10
C TRP A 215 0.85 -5.05 -3.90
N ASN A 216 1.32 -3.95 -3.32
CA ASN A 216 2.24 -3.99 -2.19
C ASN A 216 1.61 -4.65 -0.95
N ARG A 217 0.30 -4.49 -0.76
CA ARG A 217 -0.47 -5.19 0.27
C ARG A 217 -0.44 -6.70 0.09
N SER A 218 -0.59 -7.21 -1.13
CA SER A 218 -0.55 -8.67 -1.37
C SER A 218 0.83 -9.24 -1.08
N ILE A 219 1.90 -8.51 -1.44
CA ILE A 219 3.28 -8.88 -1.10
C ILE A 219 3.45 -8.90 0.42
N ALA A 220 3.01 -7.85 1.13
CA ALA A 220 3.12 -7.79 2.59
C ALA A 220 2.39 -8.96 3.27
N LEU A 221 1.20 -9.33 2.81
CA LEU A 221 0.48 -10.51 3.30
C LEU A 221 1.25 -11.81 3.07
N ARG A 222 1.84 -11.98 1.87
CA ARG A 222 2.68 -13.14 1.57
C ARG A 222 3.88 -13.21 2.52
N ARG A 223 4.53 -12.09 2.81
CA ARG A 223 5.65 -12.02 3.76
C ARG A 223 5.22 -12.39 5.19
N ILE A 224 4.03 -11.98 5.62
CA ILE A 224 3.47 -12.38 6.93
C ILE A 224 3.24 -13.90 6.99
N GLU A 225 2.79 -14.52 5.90
CA GLU A 225 2.62 -15.98 5.81
C GLU A 225 3.99 -16.69 5.82
N GLU A 226 4.94 -16.24 5.01
CA GLU A 226 6.31 -16.76 4.96
C GLU A 226 6.99 -16.72 6.34
N GLN A 227 6.82 -15.63 7.11
CA GLN A 227 7.36 -15.51 8.47
C GLN A 227 6.75 -16.50 9.47
N LYS A 228 5.49 -16.88 9.27
CA LYS A 228 4.82 -17.89 10.12
C LYS A 228 5.28 -19.30 9.76
N ASP A 229 5.49 -19.56 8.48
CA ASP A 229 5.88 -20.86 7.95
C ASP A 229 7.38 -21.16 8.15
N ALA A 230 8.22 -20.13 8.33
CA ALA A 230 9.64 -20.28 8.64
C ALA A 230 9.93 -20.98 9.99
N GLY A 231 8.91 -21.20 10.83
CA GLY A 231 9.05 -21.81 12.15
C GLY A 231 9.79 -20.90 13.16
N PRO A 232 9.76 -21.23 14.47
CA PRO A 232 10.71 -20.64 15.41
C PRO A 232 12.13 -20.93 14.90
N PRO A 233 13.10 -20.01 15.06
CA PRO A 233 14.50 -20.33 14.79
C PRO A 233 14.81 -21.63 15.51
N ASP A 234 15.32 -22.62 14.77
CA ASP A 234 15.63 -23.94 15.28
C ASP A 234 16.25 -23.79 16.65
N ALA A 235 15.58 -24.39 17.65
CA ALA A 235 16.17 -24.61 18.95
C ALA A 235 17.58 -25.14 18.70
N GLU A 236 18.54 -24.55 19.42
CA GLU A 236 19.96 -24.89 19.36
C GLU A 236 20.13 -26.40 19.12
N PRO A 237 21.05 -26.84 18.25
CA PRO A 237 21.32 -28.27 18.15
C PRO A 237 21.67 -28.74 19.57
N ASP A 238 20.80 -29.56 20.16
CA ASP A 238 21.08 -30.31 21.37
C ASP A 238 22.30 -31.19 21.07
N ALA A 239 23.49 -30.60 21.20
CA ALA A 239 24.74 -31.30 21.27
C ALA A 239 24.75 -32.01 22.62
N GLN A 240 24.15 -33.21 22.64
CA GLN A 240 24.36 -34.18 23.71
C GLN A 240 25.87 -34.38 23.87
N PRO A 241 26.46 -34.11 25.05
CA PRO A 241 27.86 -34.41 25.30
C PRO A 241 27.99 -35.86 25.75
N ASP A 242 28.04 -36.80 24.81
CA ASP A 242 28.35 -38.20 25.13
C ASP A 242 29.69 -38.60 24.52
N ALA A 243 30.73 -38.58 25.36
CA ALA A 243 31.61 -39.72 25.66
C ALA A 243 32.93 -39.24 26.29
N GLU A 244 33.03 -39.41 27.61
CA GLU A 244 34.32 -39.50 28.31
C GLU A 244 35.09 -40.75 27.83
N PRO A 245 36.43 -40.73 27.77
CA PRO A 245 37.23 -41.94 27.68
C PRO A 245 37.56 -42.48 29.08
N ASP A 246 37.11 -43.70 29.36
CA ASP A 246 37.52 -44.51 30.51
C ASP A 246 39.04 -44.75 30.54
N ALA A 247 39.69 -44.44 31.66
CA ALA A 247 40.94 -45.07 32.08
C ALA A 247 41.05 -45.10 33.62
N ASP A 248 40.93 -46.31 34.14
CA ASP A 248 41.22 -46.87 35.47
C ASP A 248 42.15 -46.08 36.44
N GLU A 249 41.61 -45.75 37.63
CA GLU A 249 42.08 -45.94 39.04
C GLU A 249 43.59 -46.12 39.43
N PRO A 250 44.02 -46.01 40.73
CA PRO A 250 43.39 -45.42 41.94
C PRO A 250 44.37 -44.69 42.94
N ASP A 251 43.76 -44.19 44.03
CA ASP A 251 44.23 -44.18 45.44
C ASP A 251 45.17 -43.06 45.97
N ALA A 252 44.64 -42.24 46.90
CA ALA A 252 45.11 -42.15 48.30
C ALA A 252 44.59 -40.89 49.04
N GLY A 253 43.84 -41.09 50.13
CA GLY A 253 43.93 -40.24 51.34
C GLY A 253 42.70 -39.40 51.75
N GLU A 254 41.81 -39.98 52.54
CA GLU A 254 40.98 -39.32 53.57
C GLU A 254 41.83 -38.93 54.81
N PRO A 255 41.30 -38.24 55.87
CA PRO A 255 40.14 -37.33 55.99
C PRO A 255 40.48 -36.06 56.85
N ASP A 256 39.50 -35.17 57.10
CA ASP A 256 38.95 -34.86 58.45
C ASP A 256 38.42 -33.42 58.67
N ALA A 257 37.29 -33.37 59.41
CA ALA A 257 36.77 -32.40 60.38
C ALA A 257 36.08 -31.06 60.01
N GLY A 258 34.81 -30.95 60.48
CA GLY A 258 34.08 -29.71 60.85
C GLY A 258 32.66 -29.63 60.26
N ASP A 259 31.61 -30.26 60.80
CA ASP A 259 30.89 -30.05 62.08
C ASP A 259 29.90 -28.85 62.09
N ASP A 260 28.61 -29.23 62.20
CA ASP A 260 27.45 -28.60 62.83
C ASP A 260 26.76 -27.30 62.32
N GLY A 261 25.50 -27.48 61.89
CA GLY A 261 24.37 -27.10 62.75
C GLY A 261 23.24 -26.20 62.19
N GLY A 262 22.04 -26.79 62.09
CA GLY A 262 20.72 -26.11 62.15
C GLY A 262 19.98 -26.02 60.81
N GLY A 263 18.76 -26.51 60.60
CA GLY A 263 17.64 -26.79 61.51
C GLY A 263 16.44 -25.91 61.12
N GLU A 264 15.63 -26.39 60.16
CA GLU A 264 14.26 -25.93 59.84
C GLU A 264 13.29 -26.26 61.01
N PRO A 265 12.08 -25.64 61.18
CA PRO A 265 11.04 -25.58 60.11
C PRO A 265 10.02 -24.42 60.11
N ASP A 266 9.30 -24.35 58.97
CA ASP A 266 7.90 -23.96 58.68
C ASP A 266 7.11 -22.90 59.48
N ALA A 267 6.56 -21.93 58.72
CA ALA A 267 5.19 -21.37 58.77
C ALA A 267 5.08 -20.42 57.56
N GLY A 268 4.28 -20.63 56.50
CA GLY A 268 2.85 -20.91 56.45
C GLY A 268 2.13 -19.61 56.02
N ASP A 269 1.65 -19.54 54.77
CA ASP A 269 0.30 -19.06 54.44
C ASP A 269 -0.04 -19.34 52.96
N ASP A 270 -1.27 -19.81 52.77
CA ASP A 270 -1.82 -20.51 51.62
C ASP A 270 -2.71 -19.60 50.75
N GLY A 271 -2.98 -20.08 49.53
CA GLY A 271 -4.31 -19.96 48.92
C GLY A 271 -4.43 -19.00 47.71
N GLY A 272 -4.81 -19.44 46.51
CA GLY A 272 -5.17 -20.79 46.09
C GLY A 272 -5.36 -20.89 44.57
N GLY A 273 -5.19 -22.12 44.07
CA GLY A 273 -5.74 -22.57 42.79
C GLY A 273 -7.28 -22.68 42.88
N GLU A 274 -8.01 -23.09 41.84
CA GLU A 274 -7.66 -23.84 40.64
C GLU A 274 -8.88 -23.78 39.66
N PRO A 275 -8.98 -24.57 38.57
CA PRO A 275 -9.61 -24.19 37.31
C PRO A 275 -11.03 -24.76 37.16
N ASP A 276 -11.67 -24.55 36.01
CA ASP A 276 -12.76 -25.43 35.61
C ASP A 276 -12.77 -25.71 34.10
N ALA A 277 -12.83 -26.99 33.79
CA ALA A 277 -12.98 -27.59 32.47
C ALA A 277 -14.43 -28.07 32.33
N GLY A 278 -14.98 -27.97 31.13
CA GLY A 278 -16.30 -28.49 30.80
C GLY A 278 -16.48 -28.62 29.30
N ASP A 279 -16.00 -29.73 28.76
CA ASP A 279 -16.44 -30.35 27.51
C ASP A 279 -17.73 -31.14 27.81
N ASP A 280 -18.72 -31.07 26.93
CA ASP A 280 -19.70 -32.15 26.68
C ASP A 280 -20.63 -31.76 25.51
N GLY A 281 -20.64 -32.61 24.49
CA GLY A 281 -21.41 -32.46 23.27
C GLY A 281 -22.91 -32.80 23.39
N GLY A 282 -23.64 -32.50 22.31
CA GLY A 282 -25.04 -32.87 22.15
C GLY A 282 -25.60 -32.52 20.78
N GLN A 283 -25.77 -33.55 19.95
CA GLN A 283 -26.40 -33.55 18.63
C GLN A 283 -27.94 -33.44 18.67
N ASP A 284 -28.48 -32.99 17.53
CA ASP A 284 -29.78 -33.28 16.91
C ASP A 284 -31.10 -33.08 17.67
N GLN A 285 -32.00 -32.26 17.10
CA GLN A 285 -33.25 -32.72 16.43
C GLN A 285 -34.27 -31.57 16.27
N ALA A 286 -34.67 -31.33 15.01
CA ALA A 286 -36.05 -30.98 14.69
C ALA A 286 -36.93 -32.25 14.80
N PRO A 287 -38.24 -32.12 15.08
CA PRO A 287 -39.17 -32.46 14.00
C PRO A 287 -40.47 -31.63 13.93
N ASP A 288 -41.10 -31.78 12.76
CA ASP A 288 -42.34 -31.22 12.25
C ASP A 288 -43.62 -31.55 13.05
N ALA A 289 -44.64 -30.69 12.89
CA ALA A 289 -46.04 -31.11 12.63
C ALA A 289 -46.93 -29.94 12.15
N ALA A 290 -47.39 -30.02 10.89
CA ALA A 290 -48.60 -29.35 10.37
C ALA A 290 -49.88 -30.12 10.81
N PRO A 291 -51.15 -29.72 10.52
CA PRO A 291 -51.67 -29.75 9.13
C PRO A 291 -52.87 -28.83 8.74
N GLN A 292 -53.18 -28.87 7.43
CA GLN A 292 -54.47 -28.70 6.70
C GLN A 292 -55.15 -27.29 6.65
N ASP A 293 -55.79 -26.84 5.56
CA ASP A 293 -56.26 -27.47 4.31
C ASP A 293 -56.69 -26.38 3.28
N GLN A 294 -56.79 -26.80 2.01
CA GLN A 294 -57.62 -26.28 0.88
C GLN A 294 -56.90 -25.74 -0.38
N THR A 295 -56.86 -26.61 -1.39
CA THR A 295 -57.04 -26.33 -2.84
C THR A 295 -58.37 -27.00 -3.25
N PRO A 296 -59.15 -26.54 -4.27
CA PRO A 296 -58.71 -26.54 -5.68
C PRO A 296 -59.29 -25.43 -6.58
N ASP A 297 -58.68 -25.13 -7.73
CA ASP A 297 -59.16 -25.56 -9.06
C ASP A 297 -58.49 -24.79 -10.23
N ALA A 298 -58.47 -25.50 -11.36
CA ALA A 298 -57.87 -25.37 -12.69
C ALA A 298 -57.61 -24.01 -13.38
N GLY A 299 -56.52 -24.01 -14.17
CA GLY A 299 -56.29 -23.13 -15.32
C GLY A 299 -54.87 -23.26 -15.89
N GLU A 300 -54.71 -23.92 -17.04
CA GLU A 300 -53.44 -24.10 -17.80
C GLU A 300 -52.75 -22.79 -18.20
N PRO A 301 -51.40 -22.73 -18.28
CA PRO A 301 -50.67 -21.77 -19.09
C PRO A 301 -50.14 -22.39 -20.40
N GLU A 302 -50.31 -21.66 -21.50
CA GLU A 302 -49.80 -21.93 -22.85
C GLU A 302 -48.26 -22.03 -22.91
N PRO A 303 -47.68 -22.76 -23.88
CA PRO A 303 -46.23 -22.88 -24.03
C PRO A 303 -45.60 -21.62 -24.65
N PRO A 304 -44.40 -21.20 -24.21
CA PRO A 304 -43.67 -20.10 -24.83
C PRO A 304 -42.98 -20.51 -26.15
N PRO A 305 -42.77 -19.57 -27.09
CA PRO A 305 -42.25 -19.84 -28.43
C PRO A 305 -40.76 -20.19 -28.48
N GLU A 306 -40.38 -20.95 -29.51
CA GLU A 306 -39.05 -21.49 -29.81
C GLU A 306 -37.95 -20.42 -29.96
N GLN A 307 -36.80 -20.67 -29.33
CA GLN A 307 -35.55 -19.91 -29.54
C GLN A 307 -34.83 -20.39 -30.80
N PRO A 308 -34.17 -19.50 -31.58
CA PRO A 308 -33.28 -19.92 -32.66
C PRO A 308 -32.00 -20.56 -32.10
N ALA A 309 -31.57 -21.64 -32.77
CA ALA A 309 -30.47 -22.53 -32.39
C ALA A 309 -29.11 -21.82 -32.20
N GLN A 310 -28.39 -22.19 -31.14
CA GLN A 310 -26.97 -21.90 -30.96
C GLN A 310 -26.11 -22.79 -31.89
N PRO A 311 -25.01 -22.28 -32.47
CA PRO A 311 -24.05 -23.10 -33.21
C PRO A 311 -23.25 -24.02 -32.26
N PRO A 312 -22.71 -25.15 -32.76
CA PRO A 312 -22.06 -26.16 -31.92
C PRO A 312 -20.79 -25.64 -31.25
N PRO A 313 -20.42 -26.19 -30.07
CA PRO A 313 -19.29 -25.73 -29.29
C PRO A 313 -17.97 -25.92 -30.05
N THR A 314 -17.14 -24.88 -30.04
CA THR A 314 -15.78 -24.81 -30.58
C THR A 314 -14.77 -25.60 -29.72
N GLY A 315 -15.08 -26.84 -29.35
CA GLY A 315 -14.18 -27.69 -28.55
C GLY A 315 -12.92 -28.17 -29.28
N ARG A 316 -12.68 -27.76 -30.54
CA ARG A 316 -11.48 -28.16 -31.32
C ARG A 316 -10.40 -27.08 -31.42
N GLN A 317 -10.68 -25.86 -30.96
CA GLN A 317 -9.70 -24.77 -30.96
C GLN A 317 -8.87 -24.78 -29.67
N ASP A 318 -9.52 -25.07 -28.54
CA ASP A 318 -8.86 -25.07 -27.23
C ASP A 318 -7.87 -26.23 -27.08
N ASP A 319 -8.20 -27.43 -27.58
CA ASP A 319 -7.27 -28.58 -27.60
C ASP A 319 -6.01 -28.27 -28.41
N ARG A 320 -6.14 -27.50 -29.49
CA ARG A 320 -5.01 -27.15 -30.37
C ARG A 320 -4.14 -26.04 -29.76
N ILE A 321 -4.68 -25.22 -28.86
CA ILE A 321 -3.94 -24.20 -28.11
C ILE A 321 -3.25 -24.82 -26.90
N LEU A 322 -3.85 -25.84 -26.27
CA LEU A 322 -3.22 -26.61 -25.19
C LEU A 322 -2.02 -27.42 -25.68
N ASP A 323 -2.11 -28.09 -26.85
CA ASP A 323 -0.96 -28.76 -27.47
C ASP A 323 0.19 -27.78 -27.80
N GLN A 324 -0.13 -26.53 -28.18
CA GLN A 324 0.88 -25.49 -28.43
C GLN A 324 1.53 -24.92 -27.17
N LEU A 325 0.84 -25.00 -26.02
CA LEU A 325 1.37 -24.58 -24.72
C LEU A 325 2.23 -25.67 -24.07
N GLU A 326 1.98 -26.94 -24.37
CA GLU A 326 2.83 -28.06 -23.95
C GLU A 326 4.12 -28.17 -24.79
N GLU A 327 4.12 -27.71 -26.05
CA GLU A 327 5.32 -27.59 -26.89
C GLU A 327 6.16 -26.33 -26.63
N ALA A 328 5.81 -25.51 -25.63
CA ALA A 328 6.56 -24.32 -25.29
C ALA A 328 7.95 -24.71 -24.72
N PRO A 329 9.06 -24.28 -25.36
CA PRO A 329 10.39 -24.65 -24.92
C PRO A 329 10.64 -24.12 -23.50
N THR A 330 11.17 -24.99 -22.64
CA THR A 330 11.51 -24.60 -21.27
C THR A 330 12.49 -23.42 -21.31
N TYR A 331 12.40 -22.54 -20.31
CA TYR A 331 13.29 -21.38 -20.18
C TYR A 331 14.78 -21.76 -20.32
N GLN A 332 15.14 -22.95 -19.84
CA GLN A 332 16.48 -23.52 -19.92
C GLN A 332 16.93 -23.81 -21.37
N GLU A 333 16.03 -24.25 -22.25
CA GLU A 333 16.34 -24.46 -23.68
C GLU A 333 16.51 -23.14 -24.45
N GLN A 334 15.72 -22.12 -24.13
CA GLN A 334 15.91 -20.79 -24.73
C GLN A 334 17.25 -20.15 -24.31
N GLU A 335 17.65 -20.31 -23.05
CA GLU A 335 18.92 -19.81 -22.55
C GLU A 335 20.12 -20.57 -23.17
N ALA A 336 20.00 -21.89 -23.35
CA ALA A 336 21.00 -22.68 -24.04
C ALA A 336 21.14 -22.27 -25.52
N LYS A 337 20.02 -22.00 -26.20
CA LYS A 337 20.00 -21.60 -27.62
C LYS A 337 20.55 -20.19 -27.82
N SER A 338 20.27 -19.25 -26.91
CA SER A 338 20.81 -17.89 -26.96
C SER A 338 22.34 -17.87 -26.72
N ARG A 339 22.83 -18.66 -25.76
CA ARG A 339 24.28 -18.84 -25.54
C ARG A 339 24.98 -19.51 -26.72
N ALA A 340 24.34 -20.48 -27.38
CA ALA A 340 24.89 -21.12 -28.57
C ALA A 340 24.94 -20.16 -29.78
N GLY A 341 23.94 -19.29 -29.94
CA GLY A 341 23.91 -18.25 -30.97
C GLY A 341 25.01 -17.20 -30.79
N ALA A 342 25.23 -16.74 -29.54
CA ALA A 342 26.28 -15.77 -29.21
C ALA A 342 27.70 -16.31 -29.48
N ARG A 343 27.92 -17.62 -29.39
CA ARG A 343 29.23 -18.24 -29.70
C ARG A 343 29.53 -18.38 -31.19
N ARG A 344 28.51 -18.40 -32.06
CA ARG A 344 28.71 -18.46 -33.52
C ARG A 344 28.98 -17.09 -34.16
N GLY A 345 28.74 -15.99 -33.46
CA GLY A 345 28.94 -14.62 -33.97
C GLY A 345 30.32 -13.99 -33.74
N ARG A 346 31.28 -14.70 -33.12
CA ARG A 346 32.61 -14.15 -32.75
C ARG A 346 33.80 -14.76 -33.49
N ALA A 347 33.58 -15.37 -34.65
CA ALA A 347 34.66 -15.86 -35.49
C ALA A 347 34.34 -15.57 -36.95
N MET A 348 34.65 -14.36 -37.42
CA MET A 348 35.01 -14.01 -38.80
C MET A 348 35.20 -12.49 -38.89
N GLU A 349 36.36 -12.01 -38.46
CA GLU A 349 36.97 -10.76 -38.95
C GLU A 349 38.42 -10.72 -38.44
N ASP A 350 39.28 -11.47 -39.12
CA ASP A 350 40.62 -10.98 -39.52
C ASP A 350 41.33 -12.02 -40.41
N LYS A 351 41.44 -11.71 -41.71
CA LYS A 351 42.56 -12.06 -42.58
C LYS A 351 42.46 -11.40 -43.94
#